data_AF-A0A6N6PGX1-F1
#
_entry.id   AF-A0A6N6PGX1-F1
#
_cell.length_a   1.000
_cell.length_b   1.000
_cell.length_c   1.000
_cell.angle_alpha   90.00
_cell.angle_beta   90.00
_cell.angle_gamma   90.00
#
_symmetry.space_group_name_H-M   'P 1'
#
loop_
_entity.id
_entity.type
_entity.pdbx_description
1 polymer ?
#
loop_
_entity_poly.entity_id
_entity_poly.type
_entity_poly.pdbx_seq_one_letter_code
_entity_poly.pdbx_strand_id
1 'polypeptide(L)'
;MTLPNQLPALTSQQIEELNQKLSNMRHDINNHLSLMMAAVELVRRKPEAAERMATTLTEQPAKIAQSMKTFSAEFEKTFRIRHG
;
A
#
# COMPACT_ATOMS: atom_id res chain seq x y z
N MET A 1 14.22 -14.78 -1.92
CA MET A 1 13.40 -14.69 -3.15
C MET A 1 14.00 -15.58 -4.22
N THR A 2 13.20 -16.44 -4.83
CA THR A 2 13.59 -17.24 -6.00
C THR A 2 12.88 -16.69 -7.24
N LEU A 3 13.66 -16.22 -8.21
CA LEU A 3 13.15 -15.79 -9.51
C LEU A 3 13.01 -17.02 -10.42
N PRO A 4 11.99 -17.08 -11.29
CA PRO A 4 11.90 -18.13 -12.29
C PRO A 4 13.02 -17.97 -13.33
N ASN A 5 13.52 -19.08 -13.87
CA ASN A 5 14.56 -19.07 -14.92
C ASN A 5 14.09 -18.40 -16.23
N GLN A 6 12.78 -18.28 -16.44
CA GLN A 6 12.16 -17.55 -17.54
C GLN A 6 10.96 -16.77 -17.02
N LEU A 7 10.88 -15.48 -17.36
CA LEU A 7 9.71 -14.65 -17.06
C LEU A 7 8.53 -15.09 -17.95
N PRO A 8 7.30 -15.09 -17.41
CA PRO A 8 6.12 -15.34 -18.23
C PRO A 8 5.94 -14.21 -19.26
N ALA A 9 5.59 -14.56 -20.49
CA ALA A 9 5.10 -13.58 -21.46
C ALA A 9 3.74 -13.07 -20.97
N LEU A 10 3.65 -11.77 -20.68
CA LEU A 10 2.41 -11.13 -20.24
C LEU A 10 1.63 -10.59 -21.44
N THR A 11 0.32 -10.78 -21.43
CA THR A 11 -0.57 -10.12 -22.38
C THR A 11 -0.74 -8.64 -22.02
N SER A 12 -1.13 -7.80 -22.98
CA SER A 12 -1.43 -6.39 -22.72
C SER A 12 -2.50 -6.21 -21.63
N GLN A 13 -3.50 -7.10 -21.60
CA GLN A 13 -4.54 -7.11 -20.57
C GLN A 13 -3.94 -7.38 -19.17
N GLN A 14 -3.02 -8.34 -19.04
CA GLN A 14 -2.37 -8.61 -17.76
C GLN A 14 -1.51 -7.43 -17.28
N ILE A 15 -0.87 -6.72 -18.21
CA ILE A 15 -0.10 -5.50 -17.89
C ILE A 15 -1.04 -4.39 -17.42
N GLU A 16 -2.18 -4.20 -18.10
CA GLU A 16 -3.18 -3.21 -17.73
C GLU A 16 -3.77 -3.48 -16.33
N GLU A 17 -4.16 -4.73 -16.06
CA GLU A 17 -4.66 -5.16 -14.76
C GLU A 17 -3.63 -4.93 -13.64
N LEU A 18 -2.35 -5.25 -13.89
CA LEU A 18 -1.28 -5.04 -12.93
C LEU A 18 -1.04 -3.54 -12.67
N ASN A 19 -1.07 -2.71 -13.72
CA ASN A 19 -0.93 -1.27 -13.59
C ASN A 19 -2.11 -0.63 -12.84
N GLN A 20 -3.33 -1.14 -13.06
CA GLN A 20 -4.50 -0.71 -12.29
C GLN A 20 -4.35 -1.03 -10.80
N LYS A 21 -3.90 -2.25 -10.46
CA LYS A 21 -3.62 -2.65 -9.07
C LYS A 21 -2.55 -1.76 -8.43
N LEU A 22 -1.50 -1.43 -9.18
CA LEU A 22 -0.46 -0.50 -8.73
C LEU A 22 -1.03 0.91 -8.47
N SER A 23 -1.88 1.40 -9.37
CA SER A 23 -2.54 2.69 -9.24
C SER A 23 -3.42 2.75 -7.98
N ASN A 24 -4.22 1.70 -7.76
CA ASN A 24 -5.07 1.57 -6.58
C ASN A 24 -4.24 1.57 -5.28
N MET A 25 -3.16 0.77 -5.22
CA MET A 25 -2.28 0.76 -4.05
C MET A 25 -1.68 2.15 -3.76
N ARG A 26 -1.20 2.86 -4.79
CA ARG A 26 -0.67 4.23 -4.62
C ARG A 26 -1.74 5.18 -4.11
N HIS A 27 -2.96 5.08 -4.62
CA HIS A 27 -4.09 5.89 -4.16
C HIS A 27 -4.40 5.63 -2.68
N ASP A 28 -4.50 4.36 -2.27
CA ASP A 28 -4.77 3.97 -0.88
C ASP A 28 -3.69 4.47 0.06
N ILE A 29 -2.42 4.30 -0.30
CA ILE A 29 -1.27 4.79 0.49
C ILE A 29 -1.35 6.30 0.64
N ASN A 30 -1.57 7.04 -0.45
CA ASN A 30 -1.67 8.50 -0.42
C ASN A 30 -2.84 8.98 0.45
N ASN A 31 -3.97 8.27 0.44
CA ASN A 31 -5.10 8.57 1.30
C ASN A 31 -4.75 8.39 2.78
N HIS A 32 -4.13 7.26 3.14
CA HIS A 32 -3.69 7.01 4.52
C HIS A 32 -2.65 8.04 5.01
N LEU A 33 -1.68 8.40 4.17
CA LEU A 33 -0.70 9.44 4.49
C LEU A 33 -1.37 10.80 4.71
N SER A 34 -2.37 11.15 3.87
CA SER A 34 -3.13 12.38 4.02
C SER A 34 -3.89 12.43 5.36
N LEU A 35 -4.49 11.32 5.79
CA LEU A 35 -5.15 11.21 7.09
C LEU A 35 -4.16 11.39 8.25
N MET A 36 -2.96 10.81 8.15
CA MET A 36 -1.92 11.00 9.17
C MET A 36 -1.49 12.47 9.27
N MET A 37 -1.24 13.13 8.12
CA MET A 37 -0.87 14.55 8.09
C MET A 37 -1.98 15.44 8.66
N ALA A 38 -3.24 15.16 8.34
CA ALA A 38 -4.38 15.88 8.90
C ALA A 38 -4.50 15.69 10.41
N ALA A 39 -4.25 14.49 10.92
CA ALA A 39 -4.23 14.21 12.36
C ALA A 39 -3.11 14.98 13.07
N VAL A 40 -1.90 15.01 12.51
CA VAL A 40 -0.78 15.80 13.06
C VAL A 40 -1.10 17.29 13.08
N GLU A 41 -1.65 17.83 11.99
CA GLU A 41 -2.01 19.25 11.92
C GLU A 41 -3.13 19.60 12.92
N LEU A 42 -4.10 18.71 13.12
CA LEU A 42 -5.15 18.90 14.11
C LEU A 42 -4.58 18.94 15.53
N VAL A 43 -3.68 18.02 15.88
CA VAL A 43 -3.01 18.01 17.20
C VAL A 43 -2.19 19.27 17.43
N ARG A 44 -1.49 19.77 16.40
CA ARG A 44 -0.75 21.04 16.46
C ARG A 44 -1.64 22.23 16.79
N ARG A 45 -2.85 22.27 16.24
CA ARG A 45 -3.82 23.35 16.47
C ARG A 45 -4.63 23.18 17.75
N LYS A 46 -4.87 21.93 18.14
CA LYS A 46 -5.75 21.51 19.25
C LYS A 46 -5.11 20.34 20.01
N PRO A 47 -4.17 20.62 20.92
CA PRO A 47 -3.45 19.57 21.67
C PRO A 47 -4.39 18.62 22.43
N GLU A 48 -5.58 19.07 22.84
CA GLU A 48 -6.61 18.26 23.49
C GLU A 48 -7.15 17.12 22.62
N ALA A 49 -6.95 17.18 21.29
CA ALA A 49 -7.31 16.11 20.37
C ALA A 49 -6.24 14.99 20.26
N ALA A 50 -5.09 15.13 20.93
CA ALA A 50 -3.95 14.23 20.79
C ALA A 50 -4.28 12.76 21.05
N GLU A 51 -5.00 12.47 22.13
CA GLU A 51 -5.35 11.09 22.49
C GLU A 51 -6.24 10.43 21.42
N ARG A 52 -7.24 11.17 20.92
CA ARG A 52 -8.11 10.68 19.84
C ARG A 52 -7.35 10.47 18.53
N MET A 53 -6.39 11.36 18.22
CA MET A 53 -5.62 11.30 16.98
C MET A 53 -4.47 10.28 17.03
N ALA A 54 -3.98 9.92 18.22
CA ALA A 54 -2.96 8.90 18.41
C ALA A 54 -3.41 7.55 17.81
N THR A 55 -4.66 7.15 18.04
CA THR A 55 -5.23 5.94 17.44
C THR A 55 -5.14 5.99 15.91
N THR A 56 -5.61 7.07 15.29
CA THR A 56 -5.53 7.25 13.83
C THR A 56 -4.09 7.12 13.32
N LEU A 57 -3.13 7.78 13.98
CA LEU A 57 -1.71 7.76 13.60
C LEU A 57 -1.06 6.38 13.73
N THR A 58 -1.47 5.59 14.72
CA THR A 58 -0.94 4.23 14.92
C THR A 58 -1.56 3.19 13.99
N GLU A 59 -2.81 3.37 13.56
CA GLU A 59 -3.49 2.42 12.66
C GLU A 59 -3.12 2.57 11.19
N GLN A 60 -2.91 3.80 10.70
CA GLN A 60 -2.64 4.02 9.26
C GLN A 60 -1.42 3.25 8.74
N PRO A 61 -0.28 3.17 9.45
CA PRO A 61 0.88 2.40 9.00
C PRO A 61 0.57 0.92 8.72
N ALA A 62 -0.26 0.29 9.56
CA ALA A 62 -0.66 -1.11 9.35
C ALA A 62 -1.51 -1.27 8.07
N LYS A 63 -2.40 -0.31 7.80
CA LYS A 63 -3.23 -0.28 6.57
C LYS A 63 -2.36 -0.08 5.32
N ILE A 64 -1.38 0.84 5.38
CA ILE A 64 -0.37 1.04 4.32
C ILE A 64 0.41 -0.26 4.05
N ALA A 65 0.91 -0.91 5.12
CA ALA A 65 1.63 -2.17 5.00
C ALA A 65 0.77 -3.27 4.36
N GLN A 66 -0.52 -3.33 4.70
CA GLN A 66 -1.45 -4.27 4.10
C GLN A 66 -1.69 -3.98 2.62
N SER A 67 -1.90 -2.72 2.21
CA SER A 67 -2.05 -2.36 0.79
C SER A 67 -0.80 -2.73 -0.02
N MET A 68 0.39 -2.46 0.52
CA MET A 68 1.66 -2.88 -0.10
C MET A 68 1.77 -4.40 -0.22
N LYS A 69 1.43 -5.14 0.84
CA LYS A 69 1.46 -6.60 0.85
C LYS A 69 0.50 -7.19 -0.19
N THR A 70 -0.71 -6.66 -0.30
CA THR A 70 -1.71 -7.11 -1.27
C THR A 70 -1.21 -6.93 -2.70
N PHE A 71 -0.68 -5.75 -3.06
CA PHE A 71 -0.12 -5.53 -4.39
C PHE A 71 1.11 -6.42 -4.64
N SER A 72 2.00 -6.53 -3.66
CA SER A 72 3.22 -7.35 -3.78
C SER A 72 2.88 -8.82 -4.06
N ALA A 73 1.88 -9.38 -3.39
CA ALA A 73 1.42 -10.74 -3.66
C ALA A 73 0.89 -10.92 -5.09
N GLU A 74 0.13 -9.95 -5.60
CA GLU A 74 -0.39 -9.98 -6.98
C GLU A 74 0.72 -9.80 -8.01
N PHE A 75 1.70 -8.94 -7.74
CA PHE A 75 2.90 -8.78 -8.55
C PHE A 75 3.70 -10.08 -8.59
N GLU A 76 4.04 -10.65 -7.44
CA GLU A 76 4.80 -11.89 -7.34
C GLU A 76 4.10 -13.06 -8.04
N LYS A 77 2.77 -13.17 -7.86
CA LYS A 77 1.94 -14.14 -8.57
C LYS A 77 2.01 -13.97 -10.09
N THR A 78 1.90 -12.73 -10.58
CA THR A 78 1.95 -12.42 -12.02
C THR A 78 3.29 -12.83 -12.62
N PHE A 79 4.38 -12.60 -11.89
CA PHE A 79 5.74 -12.94 -12.34
C PHE A 79 6.23 -14.32 -11.89
N ARG A 80 5.39 -15.13 -11.23
CA ARG A 80 5.74 -16.46 -10.69
C ARG A 80 6.97 -16.43 -9.75
N ILE A 81 7.13 -15.34 -9.01
CA ILE A 81 8.17 -15.18 -7.99
C ILE A 81 7.73 -15.96 -6.73
N ARG A 82 8.65 -16.69 -6.09
CA ARG A 82 8.37 -17.39 -4.83
C ARG A 82 9.31 -16.91 -3.72
N HIS A 83 8.80 -16.91 -2.50
CA HIS A 83 9.63 -16.85 -1.29
C HIS A 83 9.94 -18.29 -0.86
N GLY A 84 11.23 -18.57 -0.67
CA GLY A 84 11.72 -19.83 -0.09
C GLY A 84 11.80 -19.71 1.42
#